data_AF-A0A2V7U0D2-F1
#
_entry.id   AF-A0A2V7U0D2-F1
#
_cell.length_a   1.000
_cell.length_b   1.000
_cell.length_c   1.000
_cell.angle_alpha   90.00
_cell.angle_beta   90.00
_cell.angle_gamma   90.00
#
_symmetry.space_group_name_H-M   'P 1'
#
loop_
_entity.id
_entity.type
_entity.pdbx_description
1 polymer ?
#
loop_
_entity_poly.entity_id
_entity_poly.type
_entity_poly.pdbx_seq_one_letter_code
_entity_poly.pdbx_strand_id
1 'polypeptide(L)'
;MSMLRALCGLTLAASVASAETHHFKPTVGHPTFAVRPPVLTVKPGDVLESESLWGEWYEKAGGKWPGEVGPIAIEGAEPGDTLVVEMLKIRPNRDTAVSTQGGRFGALVPDGGTAMLNDMFPRGRYVWRIDRARMTGTVDLPGSTMKSIAVPLQPMLGRVAVAPEGDMSFDGLWPGRFGGNMDASDVREGTTVYLPVFHPGALFYFGDGHALMGDGEVCGSGLETSMDVTFRFGLLKKKTIAWPRFEDAEHLMVAGSARPLSDALRIAFVELIDWLVADYGFEKADAYQLVSQVAVIRVANMVDPLYTVVAKFPKRFLSARSAGTGAGASPGVRLGDMPWTDAEGILTPDRVVVLPLGAGAKEHGPHLTLGNDLILAEYEAARLVAARPVALLPTLSYGHYPSFVEYPGTVSLSADTQKDVVVEICRSIARYGPRRFYVLNTGVSTVPPLQAAAAELAREGILMRFTDPLAAGKAAEDAVRQQKWGTHADELETSMILYMKPSAVRMDRAVADGERVRPGPLTRDRRRTDRTYSPSGVFGDPTLATWQKGEKITEATVAAILKEIDALAATPLVRR
;
A
#
# COMPACT_ATOMS: atom_id res chain seq x y z
N MET A 1 -5.22 5.11 -46.48
CA MET A 1 -4.07 4.20 -46.61
C MET A 1 -3.41 4.08 -45.25
N SER A 2 -3.47 2.86 -44.71
CA SER A 2 -2.72 2.25 -43.59
C SER A 2 -1.81 3.14 -42.71
N MET A 3 -2.16 3.25 -41.42
CA MET A 3 -1.27 2.94 -40.28
C MET A 3 -2.13 2.81 -39.01
N LEU A 4 -2.58 1.58 -38.77
CA LEU A 4 -3.37 1.16 -37.61
C LEU A 4 -2.41 0.48 -36.60
N ARG A 5 -2.61 0.74 -35.30
CA ARG A 5 -2.00 0.11 -34.10
C ARG A 5 -0.66 0.68 -33.61
N ALA A 6 -0.71 1.52 -32.57
CA ALA A 6 0.32 1.55 -31.52
C ALA A 6 -0.26 2.08 -30.20
N LEU A 7 0.07 1.38 -29.10
CA LEU A 7 -0.05 1.78 -27.69
C LEU A 7 -1.43 1.75 -27.01
N CYS A 8 -1.81 0.56 -26.53
CA CYS A 8 -2.46 0.43 -25.22
C CYS A 8 -2.13 -0.92 -24.54
N GLY A 9 -0.91 -1.39 -24.76
CA GLY A 9 -0.27 -2.42 -23.96
C GLY A 9 1.17 -1.98 -23.76
N LEU A 10 1.55 -1.60 -22.55
CA LEU A 10 2.95 -1.45 -22.19
C LEU A 10 3.59 -2.84 -22.28
N THR A 11 4.12 -3.17 -23.44
CA THR A 11 5.14 -4.21 -23.53
C THR A 11 6.41 -3.61 -22.93
N LEU A 12 6.75 -3.99 -21.68
CA LEU A 12 8.17 -4.15 -21.36
C LEU A 12 8.76 -4.95 -22.52
N ALA A 13 9.72 -4.38 -23.24
CA ALA A 13 10.49 -5.17 -24.19
C ALA A 13 11.25 -6.21 -23.36
N ALA A 14 10.65 -7.38 -23.22
CA ALA A 14 11.22 -8.51 -22.54
C ALA A 14 12.37 -9.06 -23.40
N SER A 15 13.59 -8.56 -23.19
CA SER A 15 14.69 -9.51 -23.08
C SER A 15 14.50 -10.20 -21.74
N VAL A 16 14.04 -11.45 -21.75
CA VAL A 16 13.99 -12.32 -20.57
C VAL A 16 15.43 -12.70 -20.21
N ALA A 17 16.21 -11.71 -19.77
CA ALA A 17 17.30 -11.97 -18.85
C ALA A 17 16.64 -12.27 -17.50
N SER A 18 17.11 -13.30 -16.80
CA SER A 18 16.70 -13.56 -15.42
C SER A 18 16.93 -12.29 -14.61
N ALA A 19 15.85 -11.70 -14.06
CA ALA A 19 15.98 -10.60 -13.10
C ALA A 19 16.85 -11.09 -11.93
N GLU A 20 17.94 -10.37 -11.66
CA GLU A 20 18.87 -10.70 -10.58
C GLU A 20 18.52 -9.87 -9.33
N THR A 21 18.70 -10.47 -8.14
CA THR A 21 18.61 -9.74 -6.87
C THR A 21 20.02 -9.39 -6.38
N HIS A 22 20.34 -8.10 -6.42
CA HIS A 22 21.58 -7.54 -5.90
C HIS A 22 21.42 -7.23 -4.41
N HIS A 23 22.37 -7.68 -3.60
CA HIS A 23 22.44 -7.31 -2.18
C HIS A 23 23.60 -6.35 -1.98
N PHE A 24 23.31 -5.12 -1.59
CA PHE A 24 24.32 -4.08 -1.44
C PHE A 24 24.26 -3.44 -0.07
N LYS A 25 25.36 -3.53 0.67
CA LYS A 25 25.51 -2.86 1.96
C LYS A 25 26.40 -1.62 1.80
N PRO A 26 25.85 -0.40 1.90
CA PRO A 26 26.66 0.80 1.72
C PRO A 26 27.61 1.02 2.89
N THR A 27 28.82 1.46 2.58
CA THR A 27 29.86 1.82 3.57
C THR A 27 30.26 3.28 3.51
N VAL A 28 29.86 3.99 2.45
CA VAL A 28 30.15 5.39 2.20
C VAL A 28 28.86 6.08 1.76
N GLY A 29 28.57 7.22 2.36
CA GLY A 29 27.51 8.12 1.92
C GLY A 29 28.08 9.39 1.32
N HIS A 30 27.40 9.91 0.30
CA HIS A 30 27.80 11.10 -0.41
C HIS A 30 26.94 12.29 0.04
N PRO A 31 27.54 13.43 0.46
CA PRO A 31 26.77 14.57 0.97
C PRO A 31 26.06 15.38 -0.14
N THR A 32 26.16 14.93 -1.39
CA THR A 32 25.75 15.70 -2.58
C THR A 32 25.32 14.75 -3.69
N PHE A 33 24.34 15.18 -4.50
CA PHE A 33 24.01 14.59 -5.79
C PHE A 33 24.94 15.18 -6.85
N ALA A 34 25.69 14.34 -7.57
CA ALA A 34 26.59 14.76 -8.65
C ALA A 34 26.98 13.56 -9.51
N VAL A 35 27.59 13.80 -10.67
CA VAL A 35 28.19 12.74 -11.48
C VAL A 35 29.41 12.15 -10.75
N ARG A 36 29.41 10.83 -10.51
CA ARG A 36 30.51 10.09 -9.86
C ARG A 36 30.62 8.67 -10.42
N PRO A 37 31.77 8.00 -10.23
CA PRO A 37 31.86 6.56 -10.46
C PRO A 37 30.76 5.82 -9.68
N PRO A 38 30.01 4.92 -10.32
CA PRO A 38 28.93 4.20 -9.66
C PRO A 38 29.48 3.19 -8.64
N VAL A 39 28.79 3.05 -7.52
CA VAL A 39 29.13 2.05 -6.48
C VAL A 39 28.61 0.65 -6.83
N LEU A 40 27.62 0.58 -7.73
CA LEU A 40 27.00 -0.64 -8.24
C LEU A 40 26.42 -0.37 -9.62
N THR A 41 26.37 -1.38 -10.49
CA THR A 41 25.61 -1.35 -11.75
C THR A 41 24.58 -2.45 -11.74
N VAL A 42 23.34 -2.12 -12.11
CA VAL A 42 22.20 -3.05 -12.20
C VAL A 42 21.52 -2.94 -13.56
N LYS A 43 20.76 -3.95 -13.97
CA LYS A 43 20.01 -3.95 -15.23
C LYS A 43 18.54 -3.60 -15.01
N PRO A 44 17.85 -3.03 -16.02
CA PRO A 44 16.39 -2.98 -15.99
C PRO A 44 15.78 -4.37 -15.76
N GLY A 45 14.88 -4.48 -14.79
CA GLY A 45 14.28 -5.72 -14.30
C GLY A 45 14.89 -6.22 -12.98
N ASP A 46 16.13 -5.85 -12.67
CA ASP A 46 16.82 -6.30 -11.46
C ASP A 46 16.20 -5.70 -10.19
N VAL A 47 16.37 -6.43 -9.10
CA VAL A 47 16.00 -6.04 -7.74
C VAL A 47 17.25 -5.67 -6.96
N LEU A 48 17.21 -4.58 -6.20
CA LEU A 48 18.26 -4.18 -5.27
C LEU A 48 17.73 -4.22 -3.84
N GLU A 49 18.35 -5.02 -2.99
CA GLU A 49 18.16 -5.01 -1.53
C GLU A 49 19.33 -4.27 -0.87
N SER A 50 19.02 -3.24 -0.08
CA SER A 50 20.01 -2.39 0.56
C SER A 50 19.50 -1.77 1.86
N GLU A 51 20.29 -0.87 2.44
CA GLU A 51 19.92 -0.06 3.61
C GLU A 51 20.36 1.40 3.40
N SER A 52 19.64 2.37 3.97
CA SER A 52 20.15 3.74 4.08
C SER A 52 21.14 3.86 5.24
N LEU A 53 22.02 4.85 5.19
CA LEU A 53 23.12 4.97 6.13
C LEU A 53 22.68 5.56 7.48
N TRP A 54 23.20 4.98 8.56
CA TRP A 54 23.15 5.56 9.90
C TRP A 54 24.50 6.21 10.22
N GLY A 55 24.49 7.31 10.99
CA GLY A 55 25.69 8.04 11.38
C GLY A 55 25.51 8.89 12.64
N GLU A 56 26.56 9.63 13.01
CA GLU A 56 26.61 10.43 14.24
C GLU A 56 25.50 11.47 14.37
N TRP A 57 24.94 11.96 13.24
CA TRP A 57 23.77 12.84 13.23
C TRP A 57 22.68 12.30 14.17
N TYR A 58 22.34 11.02 14.04
CA TYR A 58 21.20 10.38 14.73
C TYR A 58 21.46 10.13 16.21
N GLU A 59 22.70 10.21 16.65
CA GLU A 59 23.06 10.06 18.06
C GLU A 59 22.77 11.34 18.85
N LYS A 60 22.51 11.23 20.15
CA LYS A 60 22.19 12.38 21.02
C LYS A 60 23.26 13.48 21.00
N ALA A 61 24.52 13.12 20.80
CA ALA A 61 25.62 14.07 20.69
C ALA A 61 25.49 14.99 19.45
N GLY A 62 24.74 14.55 18.43
CA GLY A 62 24.74 15.15 17.11
C GLY A 62 26.06 14.93 16.39
N GLY A 63 26.07 15.15 15.07
CA GLY A 63 27.26 14.95 14.27
C GLY A 63 26.99 15.18 12.79
N LYS A 64 27.92 14.75 11.95
CA LYS A 64 27.80 14.92 10.50
C LYS A 64 26.70 13.99 9.95
N TRP A 65 25.91 14.51 9.00
CA TRP A 65 25.01 13.70 8.20
C TRP A 65 25.80 12.59 7.46
N PRO A 66 25.35 11.33 7.47
CA PRO A 66 26.09 10.24 6.82
C PRO A 66 26.13 10.33 5.29
N GLY A 67 25.21 11.08 4.67
CA GLY A 67 25.14 11.23 3.21
C GLY A 67 24.29 10.15 2.54
N GLU A 68 24.15 10.28 1.23
CA GLU A 68 23.26 9.46 0.41
C GLU A 68 23.99 8.25 -0.19
N VAL A 69 23.25 7.17 -0.38
CA VAL A 69 23.74 5.95 -1.03
C VAL A 69 23.68 6.13 -2.54
N GLY A 70 24.78 5.86 -3.24
CA GLY A 70 24.86 5.92 -4.70
C GLY A 70 26.20 6.49 -5.22
N PRO A 71 26.31 6.80 -6.52
CA PRO A 71 25.29 6.54 -7.52
C PRO A 71 25.25 5.06 -7.89
N ILE A 72 24.06 4.54 -8.15
CA ILE A 72 23.84 3.23 -8.76
C ILE A 72 23.61 3.46 -10.25
N ALA A 73 24.41 2.81 -11.10
CA ALA A 73 24.24 2.88 -12.54
C ALA A 73 23.21 1.86 -13.02
N ILE A 74 22.37 2.27 -13.98
CA ILE A 74 21.36 1.45 -14.63
C ILE A 74 21.81 1.15 -16.05
N GLU A 75 22.10 -0.12 -16.35
CA GLU A 75 22.62 -0.52 -17.64
C GLU A 75 21.69 -0.10 -18.79
N GLY A 76 22.26 0.56 -19.80
CA GLY A 76 21.53 1.02 -20.98
C GLY A 76 20.67 2.26 -20.80
N ALA A 77 20.67 2.90 -19.63
CA ALA A 77 20.06 4.23 -19.45
C ALA A 77 20.89 5.31 -20.13
N GLU A 78 20.24 6.16 -20.94
CA GLU A 78 20.86 7.25 -21.70
C GLU A 78 20.07 8.55 -21.52
N PRO A 79 20.70 9.73 -21.69
CA PRO A 79 19.99 11.00 -21.65
C PRO A 79 18.75 11.04 -22.55
N GLY A 80 17.63 11.50 -22.00
CA GLY A 80 16.32 11.54 -22.70
C GLY A 80 15.42 10.33 -22.42
N ASP A 81 15.93 9.31 -21.73
CA ASP A 81 15.12 8.26 -21.12
C ASP A 81 14.46 8.72 -19.80
N THR A 82 13.56 7.89 -19.28
CA THR A 82 13.03 7.99 -17.91
C THR A 82 13.37 6.73 -17.14
N LEU A 83 14.04 6.89 -15.99
CA LEU A 83 14.28 5.83 -15.03
C LEU A 83 12.98 5.51 -14.29
N VAL A 84 12.68 4.23 -14.11
CA VAL A 84 11.56 3.72 -13.31
C VAL A 84 12.13 3.04 -12.08
N VAL A 85 11.63 3.39 -10.90
CA VAL A 85 12.05 2.79 -9.63
C VAL A 85 10.80 2.37 -8.85
N GLU A 86 10.52 1.08 -8.83
CA GLU A 86 9.45 0.50 -8.02
C GLU A 86 9.95 0.34 -6.58
N MET A 87 9.28 0.98 -5.63
CA MET A 87 9.59 0.93 -4.20
C MET A 87 8.96 -0.34 -3.58
N LEU A 88 9.68 -1.45 -3.60
CA LEU A 88 9.16 -2.75 -3.13
C LEU A 88 9.16 -2.89 -1.60
N LYS A 89 10.14 -2.30 -0.92
CA LYS A 89 10.23 -2.27 0.55
C LYS A 89 10.86 -0.96 1.00
N ILE A 90 10.26 -0.30 2.00
CA ILE A 90 10.88 0.83 2.72
C ILE A 90 10.48 0.70 4.19
N ARG A 91 11.40 0.28 5.06
CA ARG A 91 11.08 -0.04 6.46
C ARG A 91 12.18 0.42 7.42
N PRO A 92 11.85 1.02 8.59
CA PRO A 92 12.85 1.38 9.58
C PRO A 92 13.65 0.16 9.99
N ASN A 93 14.97 0.30 10.09
CA ASN A 93 15.86 -0.78 10.55
C ASN A 93 16.49 -0.48 11.92
N ARG A 94 16.02 0.57 12.59
CA ARG A 94 16.37 0.95 13.96
C ARG A 94 15.12 1.06 14.83
N ASP A 95 15.33 0.87 16.13
CA ASP A 95 14.29 0.99 17.15
C ASP A 95 14.17 2.43 17.69
N THR A 96 14.83 3.38 17.02
CA THR A 96 14.76 4.81 17.35
C THR A 96 14.71 5.65 16.09
N ALA A 97 14.03 6.78 16.19
CA ALA A 97 14.06 7.86 15.23
C ALA A 97 14.24 9.18 15.97
N VAL A 98 14.69 10.21 15.27
CA VAL A 98 14.92 11.52 15.86
C VAL A 98 14.18 12.58 15.07
N SER A 99 13.58 13.56 15.74
CA SER A 99 13.13 14.79 15.12
C SER A 99 13.76 15.98 15.83
N THR A 100 14.26 16.95 15.07
CA THR A 100 14.83 18.19 15.61
C THR A 100 14.03 19.41 15.21
N GLN A 101 14.10 20.46 16.02
CA GLN A 101 13.42 21.72 15.75
C GLN A 101 14.30 22.92 16.11
N GLY A 102 13.91 24.08 15.59
CA GLY A 102 14.43 25.39 16.01
C GLY A 102 15.76 25.74 15.36
N GLY A 103 16.37 26.84 15.83
CA GLY A 103 17.45 27.45 15.07
C GLY A 103 16.94 27.99 13.72
N ARG A 104 17.77 27.91 12.67
CA ARG A 104 17.51 28.55 11.36
C ARG A 104 16.88 27.60 10.32
N PHE A 105 16.15 26.58 10.76
CA PHE A 105 15.58 25.57 9.88
C PHE A 105 14.16 25.18 10.35
N GLY A 106 13.20 25.23 9.44
CA GLY A 106 11.76 25.03 9.71
C GLY A 106 10.88 26.10 9.04
N ALA A 107 9.62 25.77 8.80
CA ALA A 107 8.71 26.61 8.01
C ALA A 107 8.21 27.86 8.78
N LEU A 108 8.25 27.80 10.11
CA LEU A 108 7.75 28.85 11.02
C LEU A 108 8.87 29.61 11.74
N VAL A 109 10.11 29.46 11.28
CA VAL A 109 11.29 30.13 11.83
C VAL A 109 12.07 30.82 10.72
N PRO A 110 12.85 31.88 11.02
CA PRO A 110 13.69 32.50 10.00
C PRO A 110 14.80 31.56 9.52
N ASP A 111 15.04 31.54 8.21
CA ASP A 111 16.15 30.83 7.56
C ASP A 111 17.03 31.82 6.76
N GLY A 112 17.97 31.31 5.96
CA GLY A 112 18.85 32.15 5.12
C GLY A 112 18.11 32.85 3.96
N GLY A 113 16.99 32.29 3.48
CA GLY A 113 16.17 32.85 2.41
C GLY A 113 15.04 33.76 2.89
N THR A 114 14.52 33.49 4.09
CA THR A 114 13.47 34.23 4.80
C THR A 114 14.13 34.92 6.01
N ALA A 115 15.03 35.85 5.71
CA ALA A 115 15.81 36.54 6.72
C ALA A 115 14.92 37.48 7.55
N MET A 116 14.91 37.28 8.87
CA MET A 116 14.19 38.13 9.82
C MET A 116 15.08 38.52 11.01
N LEU A 117 14.67 39.55 11.76
CA LEU A 117 15.36 40.04 12.97
C LEU A 117 14.79 39.47 14.28
N ASN A 118 13.83 38.55 14.22
CA ASN A 118 13.22 37.95 15.40
C ASN A 118 14.24 37.08 16.16
N ASP A 119 13.99 36.89 17.46
CA ASP A 119 14.71 35.90 18.25
C ASP A 119 14.50 34.48 17.68
N MET A 120 15.54 33.66 17.77
CA MET A 120 15.52 32.29 17.27
C MET A 120 14.64 31.40 18.14
N PHE A 121 13.76 30.61 17.52
CA PHE A 121 12.99 29.61 18.25
C PHE A 121 13.93 28.57 18.92
N PRO A 122 13.66 28.14 20.17
CA PRO A 122 14.54 27.24 20.90
C PRO A 122 14.81 25.93 20.17
N ARG A 123 16.08 25.49 20.19
CA ARG A 123 16.45 24.18 19.66
C ARG A 123 15.86 23.08 20.53
N GLY A 124 15.30 22.05 19.87
CA GLY A 124 14.77 20.87 20.54
C GLY A 124 15.16 19.60 19.80
N ARG A 125 15.32 18.50 20.53
CA ARG A 125 15.54 17.16 19.99
C ARG A 125 14.58 16.19 20.66
N TYR A 126 13.79 15.51 19.86
CA TYR A 126 12.81 14.52 20.29
C TYR A 126 13.27 13.15 19.80
N VAL A 127 13.51 12.24 20.75
CA VAL A 127 13.86 10.85 20.43
C VAL A 127 12.57 10.03 20.50
N TRP A 128 12.24 9.42 19.38
CA TRP A 128 11.09 8.54 19.22
C TRP A 128 11.54 7.10 19.37
N ARG A 129 10.82 6.33 20.18
CA ARG A 129 10.95 4.86 20.24
C ARG A 129 10.16 4.26 19.10
N ILE A 130 10.79 3.43 18.29
CA ILE A 130 10.19 2.76 17.13
C ILE A 130 9.98 1.29 17.48
N ASP A 131 8.73 0.86 17.44
CA ASP A 131 8.38 -0.56 17.45
C ASP A 131 8.26 -1.03 15.99
N ARG A 132 9.33 -1.63 15.47
CA ARG A 132 9.38 -2.11 14.07
C ARG A 132 8.46 -3.30 13.81
N ALA A 133 8.07 -4.05 14.84
CA ALA A 133 7.16 -5.17 14.68
C ALA A 133 5.71 -4.68 14.57
N ARG A 134 5.35 -3.63 15.30
CA ARG A 134 4.01 -3.01 15.28
C ARG A 134 3.88 -1.84 14.31
N MET A 135 4.98 -1.39 13.72
CA MET A 135 5.05 -0.19 12.88
C MET A 135 4.46 1.03 13.61
N THR A 136 4.88 1.26 14.86
CA THR A 136 4.46 2.42 15.66
C THR A 136 5.66 3.20 16.21
N GLY A 137 5.48 4.52 16.33
CA GLY A 137 6.45 5.42 16.95
C GLY A 137 5.87 6.05 18.21
N THR A 138 6.64 6.11 19.30
CA THR A 138 6.23 6.73 20.56
C THR A 138 7.21 7.80 21.02
N VAL A 139 6.71 8.96 21.44
CA VAL A 139 7.52 10.07 21.98
C VAL A 139 7.08 10.44 23.39
N ASP A 140 8.02 10.88 24.22
CA ASP A 140 7.73 11.50 25.50
C ASP A 140 7.66 13.02 25.36
N LEU A 141 6.63 13.60 25.97
CA LEU A 141 6.33 15.03 25.97
C LEU A 141 6.24 15.53 27.43
N PRO A 142 7.37 15.60 28.16
CA PRO A 142 7.36 15.83 29.61
C PRO A 142 6.71 17.16 30.01
N GLY A 143 6.89 18.20 29.17
CA GLY A 143 6.26 19.50 29.36
C GLY A 143 4.77 19.58 28.97
N SER A 144 4.23 18.53 28.34
CA SER A 144 2.83 18.49 27.91
C SER A 144 1.93 17.78 28.94
N THR A 145 0.64 18.09 28.92
CA THR A 145 -0.39 17.34 29.68
C THR A 145 -0.60 15.93 29.12
N MET A 146 -0.38 15.75 27.82
CA MET A 146 -0.48 14.46 27.13
C MET A 146 0.56 13.43 27.59
N LYS A 147 1.71 13.88 28.11
CA LYS A 147 2.85 13.08 28.58
C LYS A 147 3.55 12.20 27.54
N SER A 148 2.80 11.44 26.73
CA SER A 148 3.32 10.63 25.65
C SER A 148 2.29 10.50 24.52
N ILE A 149 2.78 10.30 23.30
CA ILE A 149 1.95 10.03 22.11
C ILE A 149 2.55 8.86 21.37
N ALA A 150 1.69 7.93 20.93
CA ALA A 150 2.03 6.85 20.00
C ALA A 150 1.28 7.05 18.68
N VAL A 151 1.97 6.86 17.55
CA VAL A 151 1.44 7.04 16.20
C VAL A 151 1.78 5.85 15.31
N PRO A 152 0.92 5.49 14.33
CA PRO A 152 1.31 4.56 13.28
C PRO A 152 2.40 5.18 12.40
N LEU A 153 3.36 4.37 11.98
CA LEU A 153 4.43 4.77 11.08
C LEU A 153 4.00 4.61 9.63
N GLN A 154 4.47 5.53 8.78
CA GLN A 154 4.31 5.47 7.34
C GLN A 154 5.68 5.79 6.71
N PRO A 155 6.57 4.78 6.62
CA PRO A 155 7.94 5.01 6.20
C PRO A 155 8.04 5.50 4.76
N MET A 156 9.00 6.38 4.53
CA MET A 156 9.30 6.99 3.23
C MET A 156 10.79 7.34 3.12
N LEU A 157 11.25 7.60 1.89
CA LEU A 157 12.57 8.18 1.61
C LEU A 157 12.43 9.64 1.19
N GLY A 158 13.07 10.55 1.92
CA GLY A 158 13.06 11.98 1.64
C GLY A 158 13.87 12.31 0.41
N ARG A 159 14.96 11.56 0.22
CA ARG A 159 15.92 11.73 -0.86
C ARG A 159 15.88 10.56 -1.81
N VAL A 160 15.40 10.81 -3.02
CA VAL A 160 15.46 9.88 -4.15
C VAL A 160 15.80 10.70 -5.39
N ALA A 161 16.92 10.36 -6.05
CA ALA A 161 17.49 11.24 -7.05
C ALA A 161 18.23 10.48 -8.17
N VAL A 162 18.47 11.17 -9.28
CA VAL A 162 19.55 10.85 -10.23
C VAL A 162 20.65 11.91 -10.13
N ALA A 163 21.80 11.70 -10.77
CA ALA A 163 22.79 12.76 -10.90
C ALA A 163 22.17 13.97 -11.64
N PRO A 164 22.35 15.21 -11.14
CA PRO A 164 21.83 16.43 -11.76
C PRO A 164 22.36 16.67 -13.17
N GLU A 165 21.63 17.47 -13.97
CA GLU A 165 22.00 17.81 -15.35
C GLU A 165 23.36 18.52 -15.45
N GLY A 166 24.11 18.21 -16.52
CA GLY A 166 25.45 18.76 -16.73
C GLY A 166 26.43 18.40 -15.60
N ASP A 167 27.33 19.33 -15.27
CA ASP A 167 28.34 19.16 -14.22
C ASP A 167 27.87 19.71 -12.85
N MET A 168 26.55 19.87 -12.66
CA MET A 168 26.00 20.41 -11.42
C MET A 168 26.20 19.44 -10.24
N SER A 169 26.45 20.02 -9.07
CA SER A 169 26.47 19.30 -7.80
C SER A 169 25.62 20.05 -6.79
N PHE A 170 24.66 19.35 -6.20
CA PHE A 170 23.79 19.88 -5.15
C PHE A 170 24.03 19.13 -3.86
N ASP A 171 24.05 19.83 -2.72
CA ASP A 171 24.04 19.16 -1.43
C ASP A 171 22.73 18.41 -1.17
N GLY A 172 22.75 17.53 -0.16
CA GLY A 172 21.65 16.62 0.13
C GLY A 172 20.29 17.31 0.38
N LEU A 173 20.23 18.59 0.76
CA LEU A 173 18.97 19.29 1.07
C LEU A 173 18.21 19.79 -0.16
N TRP A 174 18.79 19.73 -1.36
CA TRP A 174 18.15 20.32 -2.53
C TRP A 174 17.22 19.32 -3.24
N PRO A 175 15.93 19.66 -3.41
CA PRO A 175 15.13 19.06 -4.46
C PRO A 175 15.33 19.78 -5.81
N GLY A 176 14.91 19.12 -6.88
CA GLY A 176 14.86 19.69 -8.22
C GLY A 176 14.38 18.70 -9.27
N ARG A 177 14.64 19.01 -10.54
CA ARG A 177 14.28 18.14 -11.67
C ARG A 177 14.86 16.73 -11.57
N PHE A 178 16.00 16.60 -10.89
CA PHE A 178 16.70 15.33 -10.66
C PHE A 178 16.14 14.51 -9.51
N GLY A 179 15.04 14.95 -8.86
CA GLY A 179 14.57 14.40 -7.60
C GLY A 179 15.20 15.16 -6.44
N GLY A 180 16.01 14.49 -5.63
CA GLY A 180 16.71 15.10 -4.50
C GLY A 180 15.86 15.10 -3.24
N ASN A 181 16.01 16.12 -2.39
CA ASN A 181 15.26 16.25 -1.13
C ASN A 181 13.82 16.69 -1.32
N MET A 182 13.02 15.82 -1.95
CA MET A 182 11.63 16.15 -2.24
C MET A 182 10.78 16.11 -0.98
N ASP A 183 11.14 15.25 -0.02
CA ASP A 183 10.37 15.01 1.20
C ASP A 183 8.89 14.78 0.90
N ALA A 184 8.63 14.02 -0.16
CA ALA A 184 7.31 13.60 -0.53
C ALA A 184 7.02 12.28 0.20
N SER A 185 6.09 12.31 1.16
CA SER A 185 5.59 11.12 1.87
C SER A 185 4.88 10.08 0.96
N ASP A 186 4.79 10.39 -0.34
CA ASP A 186 4.38 9.48 -1.41
C ASP A 186 5.52 8.60 -1.92
N VAL A 187 6.79 8.92 -1.64
CA VAL A 187 7.93 8.03 -1.91
C VAL A 187 8.01 6.97 -0.81
N ARG A 188 7.03 6.06 -0.86
CA ARG A 188 6.79 4.97 0.10
C ARG A 188 6.67 3.63 -0.61
N GLU A 189 6.70 2.56 0.18
CA GLU A 189 6.45 1.19 -0.31
C GLU A 189 5.15 1.11 -1.13
N GLY A 190 5.21 0.40 -2.27
CA GLY A 190 4.12 0.27 -3.23
C GLY A 190 3.99 1.39 -4.26
N THR A 191 4.85 2.41 -4.20
CA THR A 191 4.88 3.51 -5.18
C THR A 191 5.95 3.29 -6.23
N THR A 192 5.68 3.66 -7.48
CA THR A 192 6.68 3.75 -8.54
C THR A 192 7.12 5.19 -8.72
N VAL A 193 8.43 5.44 -8.70
CA VAL A 193 9.03 6.75 -8.94
C VAL A 193 9.65 6.80 -10.33
N TYR A 194 9.37 7.88 -11.06
CA TYR A 194 9.91 8.16 -12.38
C TYR A 194 10.85 9.36 -12.30
N LEU A 195 12.08 9.18 -12.76
CA LEU A 195 13.11 10.23 -12.76
C LEU A 195 13.64 10.47 -14.18
N PRO A 196 13.83 11.73 -14.59
CA PRO A 196 14.45 12.03 -15.88
C PRO A 196 15.91 11.56 -15.89
N VAL A 197 16.35 10.95 -16.98
CA VAL A 197 17.76 10.53 -17.13
C VAL A 197 18.56 11.66 -17.79
N PHE A 198 19.56 12.17 -17.08
CA PHE A 198 20.46 13.23 -17.58
C PHE A 198 21.84 12.72 -18.02
N HIS A 199 22.23 11.54 -17.55
CA HIS A 199 23.55 10.96 -17.77
C HIS A 199 23.45 9.48 -18.12
N PRO A 200 24.42 8.94 -18.87
CA PRO A 200 24.53 7.49 -19.05
C PRO A 200 24.52 6.77 -17.70
N GLY A 201 23.72 5.72 -17.61
CA GLY A 201 23.53 4.97 -16.37
C GLY A 201 22.55 5.61 -15.38
N ALA A 202 21.95 6.77 -15.65
CA ALA A 202 21.09 7.56 -14.75
C ALA A 202 21.77 8.05 -13.45
N LEU A 203 22.61 7.24 -12.81
CA LEU A 203 23.36 7.54 -11.59
C LEU A 203 22.42 7.82 -10.41
N PHE A 204 21.68 6.79 -10.00
CA PHE A 204 20.63 6.84 -8.99
C PHE A 204 21.16 6.95 -7.56
N TYR A 205 20.53 7.79 -6.75
CA TYR A 205 20.82 8.05 -5.33
C TYR A 205 19.58 7.86 -4.47
N PHE A 206 19.77 7.40 -3.23
CA PHE A 206 18.71 7.38 -2.23
C PHE A 206 19.25 7.60 -0.80
N GLY A 207 18.38 8.07 0.09
CA GLY A 207 18.70 8.26 1.51
C GLY A 207 17.56 8.95 2.25
N ASP A 208 17.89 9.54 3.41
CA ASP A 208 16.96 10.31 4.24
C ASP A 208 15.69 9.56 4.63
N GLY A 209 15.85 8.54 5.49
CA GLY A 209 14.72 7.72 5.91
C GLY A 209 13.85 8.42 6.95
N HIS A 210 12.58 8.64 6.65
CA HIS A 210 11.60 9.11 7.65
C HIS A 210 10.66 7.98 8.04
N ALA A 211 10.62 7.61 9.32
CA ALA A 211 9.67 6.62 9.84
C ALA A 211 8.21 7.13 9.74
N LEU A 212 8.06 8.45 9.83
CA LEU A 212 6.82 9.19 9.61
C LEU A 212 7.20 10.65 9.35
N MET A 213 6.44 11.32 8.49
CA MET A 213 6.57 12.76 8.28
C MET A 213 5.20 13.34 7.94
N GLY A 214 4.88 14.50 8.51
CA GLY A 214 3.68 15.25 8.17
C GLY A 214 3.89 16.14 6.95
N ASP A 215 2.80 16.47 6.25
CA ASP A 215 2.84 17.38 5.10
C ASP A 215 3.43 18.74 5.49
N GLY A 216 4.38 19.21 4.68
CA GLY A 216 5.09 20.48 4.84
C GLY A 216 6.34 20.40 5.72
N GLU A 217 6.54 19.29 6.44
CA GLU A 217 7.70 19.07 7.31
C GLU A 217 7.99 20.27 8.24
N VAL A 218 6.94 20.78 8.89
CA VAL A 218 6.89 22.16 9.40
C VAL A 218 8.03 22.53 10.37
N CYS A 219 8.50 21.61 11.20
CA CYS A 219 9.60 21.90 12.13
C CYS A 219 11.00 21.73 11.51
N GLY A 220 11.08 21.32 10.25
CA GLY A 220 12.31 21.08 9.50
C GLY A 220 12.91 19.69 9.70
N SER A 221 12.11 18.70 10.10
CA SER A 221 12.58 17.33 10.25
C SER A 221 11.41 16.36 10.35
N GLY A 222 11.53 15.20 9.69
CA GLY A 222 10.67 14.05 9.90
C GLY A 222 11.02 13.27 11.18
N LEU A 223 10.56 12.02 11.25
CA LEU A 223 11.10 11.03 12.18
C LEU A 223 12.33 10.36 11.54
N GLU A 224 13.47 11.04 11.61
CA GLU A 224 14.74 10.65 11.00
C GLU A 224 15.24 9.30 11.51
N THR A 225 15.46 8.35 10.61
CA THR A 225 16.04 7.04 10.90
C THR A 225 16.69 6.41 9.65
N SER A 226 17.33 5.26 9.82
CA SER A 226 17.79 4.45 8.68
C SER A 226 16.76 3.39 8.29
N MET A 227 16.77 2.99 7.02
CA MET A 227 15.77 2.13 6.40
C MET A 227 16.41 0.92 5.75
N ASP A 228 15.77 -0.25 5.86
CA ASP A 228 15.93 -1.32 4.87
C ASP A 228 15.10 -0.95 3.64
N VAL A 229 15.71 -1.07 2.46
CA VAL A 229 15.07 -0.72 1.18
C VAL A 229 15.19 -1.86 0.17
N THR A 230 14.15 -2.02 -0.63
CA THR A 230 14.16 -2.89 -1.81
C THR A 230 13.58 -2.14 -2.99
N PHE A 231 14.33 -2.06 -4.08
CA PHE A 231 13.91 -1.42 -5.33
C PHE A 231 13.88 -2.41 -6.47
N ARG A 232 12.99 -2.21 -7.44
CA ARG A 232 13.13 -2.79 -8.79
C ARG A 232 13.31 -1.67 -9.78
N PHE A 233 14.28 -1.82 -10.67
CA PHE A 233 14.59 -0.81 -11.67
C PHE A 233 13.97 -1.14 -13.02
N GLY A 234 13.51 -0.12 -13.72
CA GLY A 234 13.03 -0.21 -15.10
C GLY A 234 13.48 1.02 -15.89
N LEU A 235 13.25 1.00 -17.20
CA LEU A 235 13.67 2.08 -18.07
C LEU A 235 12.67 2.30 -19.20
N LEU A 236 12.20 3.54 -19.34
CA LEU A 236 11.36 3.97 -20.46
C LEU A 236 12.25 4.67 -21.48
N LYS A 237 12.53 3.96 -22.58
CA LYS A 237 13.43 4.45 -23.63
C LYS A 237 12.82 5.61 -24.41
N LYS A 238 13.61 6.65 -24.65
CA LYS A 238 13.23 7.84 -25.45
C LYS A 238 11.93 8.50 -24.97
N LYS A 239 11.66 8.40 -23.67
CA LYS A 239 10.51 9.03 -23.02
C LYS A 239 11.06 10.03 -22.03
N THR A 240 11.04 11.30 -22.41
CA THR A 240 11.55 12.38 -21.57
C THR A 240 10.43 12.92 -20.68
N ILE A 241 10.74 13.14 -19.41
CA ILE A 241 9.91 13.87 -18.45
C ILE A 241 10.72 15.07 -17.94
N ALA A 242 10.06 16.13 -17.49
CA ALA A 242 10.78 17.32 -17.03
C ALA A 242 11.01 17.31 -15.52
N TRP A 243 10.10 16.69 -14.77
CA TRP A 243 10.08 16.63 -13.30
C TRP A 243 9.82 15.23 -12.79
N PRO A 244 10.20 14.91 -11.55
CA PRO A 244 9.88 13.63 -10.91
C PRO A 244 8.37 13.38 -10.90
N ARG A 245 7.99 12.15 -11.28
CA ARG A 245 6.60 11.68 -11.23
C ARG A 245 6.49 10.48 -10.32
N PHE A 246 5.33 10.28 -9.71
CA PHE A 246 5.03 9.10 -8.91
C PHE A 246 3.73 8.45 -9.37
N GLU A 247 3.60 7.16 -9.08
CA GLU A 247 2.41 6.40 -9.39
C GLU A 247 2.16 5.36 -8.30
N ASP A 248 0.97 5.41 -7.70
CA ASP A 248 0.48 4.37 -6.78
C ASP A 248 -0.78 3.70 -7.35
N ALA A 249 -1.46 2.88 -6.56
CA ALA A 249 -2.67 2.18 -7.00
C ALA A 249 -3.82 3.13 -7.40
N GLU A 250 -3.84 4.36 -6.86
CA GLU A 250 -4.99 5.26 -6.95
C GLU A 250 -4.70 6.52 -7.77
N HIS A 251 -3.44 6.97 -7.84
CA HIS A 251 -3.09 8.28 -8.38
C HIS A 251 -1.89 8.24 -9.33
N LEU A 252 -1.95 9.12 -10.33
CA LEU A 252 -0.76 9.67 -10.99
C LEU A 252 -0.34 10.93 -10.24
N MET A 253 0.95 11.12 -10.00
CA MET A 253 1.44 12.24 -9.21
C MET A 253 2.66 12.91 -9.84
N VAL A 254 2.82 14.20 -9.61
CA VAL A 254 4.02 14.94 -10.01
C VAL A 254 4.52 15.79 -8.86
N ALA A 255 5.82 15.73 -8.58
CA ALA A 255 6.49 16.61 -7.66
C ALA A 255 7.13 17.80 -8.41
N GLY A 256 6.64 19.01 -8.11
CA GLY A 256 7.28 20.25 -8.54
C GLY A 256 8.01 20.90 -7.38
N SER A 257 9.25 21.35 -7.60
CA SER A 257 10.06 21.99 -6.56
C SER A 257 10.54 23.38 -6.97
N ALA A 258 10.21 24.39 -6.17
CA ALA A 258 10.59 25.78 -6.38
C ALA A 258 10.38 26.63 -5.12
N ARG A 259 10.88 27.87 -5.14
CA ARG A 259 10.43 28.97 -4.27
C ARG A 259 10.02 30.14 -5.17
N PRO A 260 8.84 30.78 -4.97
CA PRO A 260 7.84 30.52 -3.92
C PRO A 260 7.02 29.23 -4.14
N LEU A 261 6.26 28.80 -3.12
CA LEU A 261 5.44 27.58 -3.15
C LEU A 261 4.42 27.55 -4.32
N SER A 262 3.91 28.71 -4.72
CA SER A 262 3.01 28.84 -5.87
C SER A 262 3.65 28.39 -7.19
N ASP A 263 4.97 28.53 -7.33
CA ASP A 263 5.66 28.10 -8.55
C ASP A 263 5.93 26.60 -8.52
N ALA A 264 6.18 26.03 -7.33
CA ALA A 264 6.23 24.58 -7.14
C ALA A 264 4.88 23.93 -7.53
N LEU A 265 3.77 24.55 -7.11
CA LEU A 265 2.41 24.16 -7.49
C LEU A 265 2.20 24.22 -9.02
N ARG A 266 2.59 25.33 -9.66
CA ARG A 266 2.46 25.52 -11.11
C ARG A 266 3.23 24.46 -11.88
N ILE A 267 4.48 24.19 -11.49
CA ILE A 267 5.31 23.15 -12.06
C ILE A 267 4.60 21.79 -12.00
N ALA A 268 4.13 21.40 -10.81
CA ALA A 268 3.50 20.10 -10.59
C ALA A 268 2.27 19.92 -11.49
N PHE A 269 1.41 20.95 -11.61
CA PHE A 269 0.22 20.88 -12.45
C PHE A 269 0.50 20.92 -13.95
N VAL A 270 1.44 21.75 -14.41
CA VAL A 270 1.80 21.82 -15.83
C VAL A 270 2.30 20.46 -16.30
N GLU A 271 3.23 19.86 -15.56
CA GLU A 271 3.79 18.55 -15.89
C GLU A 271 2.73 17.43 -15.75
N LEU A 272 1.82 17.50 -14.77
CA LEU A 272 0.72 16.54 -14.65
C LEU A 272 -0.24 16.61 -15.84
N ILE A 273 -0.60 17.82 -16.30
CA ILE A 273 -1.42 18.04 -17.49
C ILE A 273 -0.70 17.50 -18.72
N ASP A 274 0.58 17.83 -18.89
CA ASP A 274 1.36 17.35 -20.03
C ASP A 274 1.50 15.82 -20.00
N TRP A 275 1.54 15.19 -18.82
CA TRP A 275 1.46 13.74 -18.68
C TRP A 275 0.11 13.16 -19.15
N LEU A 276 -1.01 13.75 -18.71
CA LEU A 276 -2.36 13.34 -19.14
C LEU A 276 -2.55 13.48 -20.65
N VAL A 277 -2.02 14.56 -21.25
CA VAL A 277 -2.07 14.78 -22.70
C VAL A 277 -1.23 13.74 -23.44
N ALA A 278 0.02 13.55 -23.02
CA ALA A 278 0.97 12.69 -23.73
C ALA A 278 0.57 11.20 -23.69
N ASP A 279 0.11 10.72 -22.53
CA ASP A 279 -0.05 9.27 -22.31
C ASP A 279 -1.50 8.81 -22.24
N TYR A 280 -2.45 9.70 -21.93
CA TYR A 280 -3.84 9.34 -21.65
C TYR A 280 -4.84 9.98 -22.61
N GLY A 281 -4.36 10.69 -23.64
CA GLY A 281 -5.17 11.17 -24.75
C GLY A 281 -6.12 12.33 -24.40
N PHE A 282 -5.82 13.08 -23.33
CA PHE A 282 -6.55 14.30 -23.03
C PHE A 282 -6.16 15.42 -23.99
N GLU A 283 -7.13 16.24 -24.38
CA GLU A 283 -6.84 17.56 -24.92
C GLU A 283 -6.37 18.49 -23.79
N LYS A 284 -5.42 19.40 -24.08
CA LYS A 284 -4.76 20.21 -23.04
C LYS A 284 -5.73 21.10 -22.25
N ALA A 285 -6.72 21.69 -22.93
CA ALA A 285 -7.74 22.52 -22.30
C ALA A 285 -8.66 21.68 -21.39
N ASP A 286 -9.02 20.48 -21.82
CA ASP A 286 -9.88 19.57 -21.06
C ASP A 286 -9.16 19.00 -19.84
N ALA A 287 -7.89 18.60 -20.01
CA ALA A 287 -7.03 18.21 -18.89
C ALA A 287 -6.93 19.33 -17.87
N TYR A 288 -6.65 20.57 -18.29
CA TYR A 288 -6.57 21.72 -17.39
C TYR A 288 -7.87 21.95 -16.62
N GLN A 289 -9.01 21.91 -17.31
CA GLN A 289 -10.32 22.07 -16.69
C GLN A 289 -10.60 20.94 -15.68
N LEU A 290 -10.30 19.69 -16.06
CA LEU A 290 -10.58 18.52 -15.23
C LEU A 290 -9.71 18.46 -13.99
N VAL A 291 -8.39 18.66 -14.12
CA VAL A 291 -7.47 18.63 -12.96
C VAL A 291 -7.87 19.68 -11.92
N SER A 292 -8.44 20.81 -12.34
CA SER A 292 -8.96 21.83 -11.43
C SER A 292 -10.15 21.36 -10.58
N GLN A 293 -10.86 20.30 -10.98
CA GLN A 293 -12.03 19.79 -10.24
C GLN A 293 -11.70 18.57 -9.38
N VAL A 294 -10.80 17.71 -9.85
CA VAL A 294 -10.61 16.37 -9.25
C VAL A 294 -9.23 16.09 -8.70
N ALA A 295 -8.22 16.91 -9.05
CA ALA A 295 -6.89 16.70 -8.52
C ALA A 295 -6.81 17.09 -7.03
N VAL A 296 -5.97 16.39 -6.30
CA VAL A 296 -5.62 16.74 -4.91
C VAL A 296 -4.15 17.13 -4.86
N ILE A 297 -3.80 18.02 -3.94
CA ILE A 297 -2.42 18.47 -3.74
C ILE A 297 -1.92 18.07 -2.36
N ARG A 298 -0.60 17.94 -2.27
CA ARG A 298 0.14 17.86 -1.03
C ARG A 298 1.26 18.89 -1.06
N VAL A 299 1.41 19.65 0.01
CA VAL A 299 2.66 20.37 0.28
C VAL A 299 3.59 19.34 0.91
N ALA A 300 4.59 18.88 0.17
CA ALA A 300 5.50 17.83 0.61
C ALA A 300 6.45 18.39 1.69
N ASN A 301 7.25 19.39 1.32
CA ASN A 301 8.04 20.18 2.25
C ASN A 301 7.89 21.68 2.00
N MET A 302 8.10 22.47 3.05
CA MET A 302 8.19 23.93 2.98
C MET A 302 9.36 24.47 3.81
N VAL A 303 10.46 23.71 3.88
CA VAL A 303 11.62 24.04 4.75
C VAL A 303 12.94 24.05 4.00
N ASP A 304 13.06 23.24 2.95
CA ASP A 304 14.26 23.08 2.15
C ASP A 304 14.59 24.31 1.28
N PRO A 305 15.81 24.41 0.73
CA PRO A 305 16.20 25.47 -0.20
C PRO A 305 15.19 25.73 -1.32
N LEU A 306 14.48 24.69 -1.79
CA LEU A 306 13.27 24.82 -2.61
C LEU A 306 12.14 24.02 -1.97
N TYR A 307 10.92 24.55 -2.01
CA TYR A 307 9.74 23.85 -1.51
C TYR A 307 9.23 22.86 -2.54
N THR A 308 8.61 21.77 -2.08
CA THR A 308 8.04 20.76 -2.98
C THR A 308 6.52 20.64 -2.81
N VAL A 309 5.79 20.64 -3.92
CA VAL A 309 4.36 20.35 -4.00
C VAL A 309 4.15 19.13 -4.87
N VAL A 310 3.29 18.22 -4.43
CA VAL A 310 2.86 17.05 -5.20
C VAL A 310 1.42 17.25 -5.66
N ALA A 311 1.20 17.33 -6.97
CA ALA A 311 -0.14 17.31 -7.58
C ALA A 311 -0.53 15.87 -7.95
N LYS A 312 -1.76 15.46 -7.63
CA LYS A 312 -2.22 14.07 -7.82
C LYS A 312 -3.52 14.01 -8.60
N PHE A 313 -3.55 13.19 -9.65
CA PHE A 313 -4.74 12.90 -10.44
C PHE A 313 -5.30 11.50 -10.13
N PRO A 314 -6.58 11.37 -9.73
CA PRO A 314 -7.17 10.05 -9.45
C PRO A 314 -7.33 9.21 -10.72
N LYS A 315 -6.71 8.03 -10.75
CA LYS A 315 -6.71 7.11 -11.89
C LYS A 315 -8.08 6.62 -12.30
N ARG A 316 -9.06 6.61 -11.38
CA ARG A 316 -10.45 6.25 -11.68
C ARG A 316 -11.11 7.09 -12.78
N PHE A 317 -10.53 8.25 -13.13
CA PHE A 317 -11.01 9.11 -14.21
C PHE A 317 -10.30 8.89 -15.55
N LEU A 318 -9.34 7.97 -15.63
CA LEU A 318 -8.62 7.63 -16.86
C LEU A 318 -9.40 6.61 -17.72
N SER A 319 -10.45 5.99 -17.17
CA SER A 319 -11.18 4.86 -17.77
C SER A 319 -12.39 5.26 -18.61
N ALA A 320 -12.60 6.55 -18.92
CA ALA A 320 -13.66 6.98 -19.82
C ALA A 320 -13.34 6.67 -21.29
N ARG A 321 -13.21 5.39 -21.63
CA ARG A 321 -13.17 4.93 -23.02
C ARG A 321 -13.92 3.60 -23.16
N SER A 322 -15.22 3.73 -23.42
CA SER A 322 -16.03 2.65 -23.98
C SER A 322 -15.92 2.65 -25.51
N ALA A 323 -15.97 1.42 -26.06
CA ALA A 323 -16.10 1.00 -27.46
C ALA A 323 -14.82 0.84 -28.33
N GLY A 324 -14.47 -0.42 -28.62
CA GLY A 324 -13.61 -0.79 -29.75
C GLY A 324 -12.85 -2.10 -29.64
N THR A 325 -13.56 -3.24 -29.71
CA THR A 325 -13.11 -4.60 -30.07
C THR A 325 -11.60 -4.91 -30.03
N GLY A 326 -11.18 -5.67 -29.03
CA GLY A 326 -9.95 -6.46 -29.02
C GLY A 326 -10.06 -7.56 -27.97
N ALA A 327 -9.98 -8.82 -28.38
CA ALA A 327 -10.08 -9.98 -27.50
C ALA A 327 -8.81 -10.16 -26.63
N GLY A 328 -8.57 -9.19 -25.74
CA GLY A 328 -7.80 -9.37 -24.51
C GLY A 328 -8.77 -9.47 -23.34
N ALA A 329 -8.49 -10.32 -22.35
CA ALA A 329 -9.34 -10.44 -21.17
C ALA A 329 -9.48 -9.06 -20.51
N SER A 330 -10.72 -8.55 -20.40
CA SER A 330 -10.98 -7.26 -19.76
C SER A 330 -10.53 -7.30 -18.30
N PRO A 331 -9.97 -6.20 -17.74
CA PRO A 331 -9.44 -6.17 -16.38
C PRO A 331 -10.50 -6.56 -15.33
N GLY A 332 -10.04 -6.81 -14.10
CA GLY A 332 -10.94 -6.93 -12.96
C GLY A 332 -11.65 -5.62 -12.71
N VAL A 333 -12.91 -5.69 -12.30
CA VAL A 333 -13.76 -4.51 -12.09
C VAL A 333 -14.59 -4.61 -10.83
N ARG A 334 -14.99 -3.47 -10.28
CA ARG A 334 -15.94 -3.35 -9.16
C ARG A 334 -17.28 -2.90 -9.70
N LEU A 335 -18.31 -3.73 -9.55
CA LEU A 335 -19.65 -3.43 -10.08
C LEU A 335 -20.30 -2.23 -9.41
N GLY A 336 -19.96 -1.94 -8.15
CA GLY A 336 -20.46 -0.76 -7.43
C GLY A 336 -19.92 0.58 -7.95
N ASP A 337 -18.84 0.56 -8.73
CA ASP A 337 -18.11 1.76 -9.15
C ASP A 337 -18.40 2.16 -10.61
N MET A 338 -19.38 1.52 -11.27
CA MET A 338 -19.70 1.74 -12.69
C MET A 338 -21.20 1.95 -12.94
N PRO A 339 -21.58 2.65 -14.02
CA PRO A 339 -22.97 2.70 -14.45
C PRO A 339 -23.42 1.32 -14.96
N TRP A 340 -24.72 1.03 -14.82
CA TRP A 340 -25.28 -0.27 -15.21
C TRP A 340 -25.10 -0.59 -16.70
N THR A 341 -24.98 0.43 -17.57
CA THR A 341 -24.71 0.27 -19.00
C THR A 341 -23.34 -0.35 -19.28
N ASP A 342 -22.34 -0.09 -18.43
CA ASP A 342 -21.01 -0.71 -18.58
C ASP A 342 -21.03 -2.16 -18.10
N ALA A 343 -21.89 -2.48 -17.13
CA ALA A 343 -22.04 -3.85 -16.62
C ALA A 343 -22.57 -4.82 -17.69
N GLU A 344 -23.37 -4.36 -18.67
CA GLU A 344 -23.90 -5.19 -19.76
C GLU A 344 -22.79 -5.90 -20.56
N GLY A 345 -21.68 -5.20 -20.84
CA GLY A 345 -20.55 -5.77 -21.58
C GLY A 345 -19.62 -6.65 -20.74
N ILE A 346 -19.73 -6.57 -19.41
CA ILE A 346 -18.82 -7.22 -18.46
C ILE A 346 -19.39 -8.54 -17.96
N LEU A 347 -20.69 -8.56 -17.65
CA LEU A 347 -21.43 -9.70 -17.12
C LEU A 347 -21.70 -10.73 -18.22
N THR A 348 -20.67 -11.45 -18.63
CA THR A 348 -20.74 -12.51 -19.64
C THR A 348 -20.81 -13.90 -18.98
N PRO A 349 -21.27 -14.96 -19.69
CA PRO A 349 -21.28 -16.32 -19.15
C PRO A 349 -19.93 -16.82 -18.63
N ASP A 350 -18.83 -16.33 -19.19
CA ASP A 350 -17.47 -16.71 -18.83
C ASP A 350 -16.84 -15.85 -17.73
N ARG A 351 -17.46 -14.72 -17.37
CA ARG A 351 -17.00 -13.88 -16.27
C ARG A 351 -17.19 -14.61 -14.94
N VAL A 352 -16.12 -14.67 -14.15
CA VAL A 352 -16.21 -15.04 -12.74
C VAL A 352 -16.68 -13.82 -11.94
N VAL A 353 -17.78 -13.99 -11.22
CA VAL A 353 -18.31 -12.98 -10.29
C VAL A 353 -17.85 -13.33 -8.88
N VAL A 354 -17.28 -12.36 -8.18
CA VAL A 354 -16.78 -12.54 -6.81
C VAL A 354 -17.67 -11.77 -5.84
N LEU A 355 -18.17 -12.45 -4.80
CA LEU A 355 -18.91 -11.85 -3.69
C LEU A 355 -18.02 -11.89 -2.44
N PRO A 356 -17.47 -10.74 -1.98
CA PRO A 356 -16.80 -10.70 -0.69
C PRO A 356 -17.80 -10.84 0.45
N LEU A 357 -17.47 -11.68 1.43
CA LEU A 357 -18.22 -11.89 2.66
C LEU A 357 -17.30 -11.64 3.84
N GLY A 358 -17.46 -10.47 4.46
CA GLY A 358 -16.68 -10.05 5.61
C GLY A 358 -17.55 -9.30 6.61
N ALA A 359 -17.63 -9.80 7.85
CA ALA A 359 -18.45 -9.18 8.88
C ALA A 359 -18.02 -7.73 9.17
N GLY A 360 -18.94 -6.78 9.01
CA GLY A 360 -18.75 -5.39 9.42
C GLY A 360 -18.98 -5.17 10.92
N ALA A 361 -19.58 -6.15 11.61
CA ALA A 361 -19.92 -6.08 13.03
C ALA A 361 -19.88 -7.47 13.70
N LYS A 362 -18.68 -7.96 14.04
CA LYS A 362 -18.43 -9.23 14.75
C LYS A 362 -17.29 -9.03 15.76
N GLU A 363 -17.43 -9.60 16.95
CA GLU A 363 -16.42 -9.52 18.00
C GLU A 363 -15.08 -10.18 17.61
N HIS A 364 -13.96 -9.55 17.99
CA HIS A 364 -12.58 -10.03 17.79
C HIS A 364 -11.62 -9.54 18.90
N GLY A 365 -12.02 -9.72 20.14
CA GLY A 365 -11.28 -9.27 21.31
C GLY A 365 -11.30 -7.75 21.50
N PRO A 366 -10.65 -7.27 22.57
CA PRO A 366 -10.56 -5.84 22.87
C PRO A 366 -9.55 -5.06 22.00
N HIS A 367 -8.72 -5.76 21.22
CA HIS A 367 -7.64 -5.17 20.42
C HIS A 367 -7.98 -5.01 18.93
N LEU A 368 -8.92 -5.78 18.38
CA LEU A 368 -9.38 -5.60 16.99
C LEU A 368 -10.74 -4.90 16.94
N THR A 369 -11.05 -4.32 15.79
CA THR A 369 -12.34 -3.64 15.57
C THR A 369 -13.46 -4.63 15.27
N LEU A 370 -14.72 -4.23 15.48
CA LEU A 370 -15.88 -5.04 15.10
C LEU A 370 -15.94 -5.35 13.58
N GLY A 371 -15.30 -4.52 12.75
CA GLY A 371 -15.20 -4.72 11.31
C GLY A 371 -13.94 -5.45 10.87
N ASN A 372 -13.37 -6.32 11.72
CA ASN A 372 -12.14 -7.05 11.43
C ASN A 372 -12.21 -7.83 10.11
N ASP A 373 -13.20 -8.71 9.99
CA ASP A 373 -13.46 -9.51 8.80
C ASP A 373 -13.67 -8.65 7.53
N LEU A 374 -14.30 -7.47 7.68
CA LEU A 374 -14.47 -6.54 6.58
C LEU A 374 -13.13 -6.01 6.06
N ILE A 375 -12.15 -5.77 6.95
CA ILE A 375 -10.79 -5.38 6.56
C ILE A 375 -10.13 -6.49 5.73
N LEU A 376 -10.23 -7.77 6.17
CA LEU A 376 -9.71 -8.90 5.41
C LEU A 376 -10.38 -8.99 4.05
N ALA A 377 -11.72 -9.00 4.02
CA ALA A 377 -12.47 -9.17 2.79
C ALA A 377 -12.17 -8.09 1.76
N GLU A 378 -12.09 -6.81 2.16
CA GLU A 378 -11.76 -5.71 1.25
C GLU A 378 -10.31 -5.73 0.77
N TYR A 379 -9.37 -6.11 1.66
CA TYR A 379 -7.96 -6.24 1.28
C TYR A 379 -7.79 -7.32 0.21
N GLU A 380 -8.31 -8.52 0.45
CA GLU A 380 -8.21 -9.63 -0.49
C GLU A 380 -8.98 -9.32 -1.78
N ALA A 381 -10.19 -8.74 -1.69
CA ALA A 381 -10.96 -8.31 -2.85
C ALA A 381 -10.21 -7.31 -3.75
N ALA A 382 -9.49 -6.34 -3.17
CA ALA A 382 -8.67 -5.41 -3.92
C ALA A 382 -7.54 -6.12 -4.68
N ARG A 383 -6.89 -7.10 -4.03
CA ARG A 383 -5.83 -7.91 -4.65
C ARG A 383 -6.36 -8.77 -5.79
N LEU A 384 -7.56 -9.34 -5.64
CA LEU A 384 -8.23 -10.13 -6.66
C LEU A 384 -8.55 -9.29 -7.91
N VAL A 385 -9.16 -8.12 -7.72
CA VAL A 385 -9.51 -7.20 -8.82
C VAL A 385 -8.26 -6.72 -9.57
N ALA A 386 -7.18 -6.44 -8.85
CA ALA A 386 -5.91 -6.05 -9.47
C ALA A 386 -5.27 -7.20 -10.27
N ALA A 387 -5.45 -8.45 -9.85
CA ALA A 387 -4.74 -9.59 -10.41
C ALA A 387 -5.50 -10.38 -11.47
N ARG A 388 -6.85 -10.33 -11.50
CA ARG A 388 -7.68 -11.20 -12.35
C ARG A 388 -8.86 -10.48 -12.99
N PRO A 389 -9.33 -10.94 -14.15
CA PRO A 389 -10.47 -10.36 -14.88
C PRO A 389 -11.83 -10.71 -14.24
N VAL A 390 -11.99 -10.50 -12.93
CA VAL A 390 -13.22 -10.80 -12.18
C VAL A 390 -14.18 -9.61 -12.13
N ALA A 391 -15.47 -9.88 -11.92
CA ALA A 391 -16.45 -8.85 -11.58
C ALA A 391 -16.75 -8.93 -10.07
N LEU A 392 -16.27 -7.93 -9.31
CA LEU A 392 -16.43 -7.87 -7.86
C LEU A 392 -17.76 -7.21 -7.50
N LEU A 393 -18.58 -7.89 -6.70
CA LEU A 393 -19.77 -7.32 -6.08
C LEU A 393 -19.41 -6.51 -4.83
N PRO A 394 -20.29 -5.60 -4.38
CA PRO A 394 -20.16 -4.97 -3.07
C PRO A 394 -20.06 -6.03 -1.96
N THR A 395 -19.22 -5.76 -0.96
CA THR A 395 -19.01 -6.68 0.16
C THR A 395 -20.28 -6.86 0.98
N LEU A 396 -20.64 -8.12 1.24
CA LEU A 396 -21.74 -8.47 2.13
C LEU A 396 -21.25 -8.39 3.59
N SER A 397 -21.68 -7.35 4.30
CA SER A 397 -21.18 -7.01 5.64
C SER A 397 -21.87 -7.73 6.81
N TYR A 398 -22.94 -8.48 6.54
CA TYR A 398 -23.68 -9.24 7.54
C TYR A 398 -23.69 -10.72 7.17
N GLY A 399 -23.56 -11.59 8.18
CA GLY A 399 -23.52 -13.03 7.93
C GLY A 399 -23.80 -13.90 9.15
N HIS A 400 -23.57 -15.20 9.03
CA HIS A 400 -23.87 -16.18 10.07
C HIS A 400 -22.69 -16.38 11.02
N TYR A 401 -22.77 -15.77 12.20
CA TYR A 401 -21.71 -15.75 13.22
C TYR A 401 -22.26 -16.03 14.63
N PRO A 402 -22.92 -17.19 14.85
CA PRO A 402 -23.67 -17.47 16.07
C PRO A 402 -22.78 -17.60 17.32
N SER A 403 -21.48 -17.87 17.13
CA SER A 403 -20.54 -18.10 18.23
C SER A 403 -20.22 -16.86 19.06
N PHE A 404 -20.54 -15.66 18.55
CA PHE A 404 -20.07 -14.38 19.11
C PHE A 404 -21.21 -13.46 19.57
N VAL A 405 -22.45 -13.95 19.61
CA VAL A 405 -23.65 -13.15 19.94
C VAL A 405 -23.74 -12.70 21.40
N GLU A 406 -22.95 -13.28 22.31
CA GLU A 406 -22.85 -12.82 23.71
C GLU A 406 -22.03 -11.52 23.85
N TYR A 407 -21.33 -11.11 22.80
CA TYR A 407 -20.46 -9.94 22.79
C TYR A 407 -21.16 -8.75 22.14
N PRO A 408 -21.27 -7.60 22.85
CA PRO A 408 -21.95 -6.41 22.33
C PRO A 408 -21.39 -5.93 21.00
N GLY A 409 -22.27 -5.63 20.06
CA GLY A 409 -21.92 -5.16 18.71
C GLY A 409 -21.85 -6.28 17.66
N THR A 410 -21.80 -7.54 18.05
CA THR A 410 -21.93 -8.66 17.10
C THR A 410 -23.35 -8.72 16.52
N VAL A 411 -23.45 -8.74 15.20
CA VAL A 411 -24.69 -9.01 14.47
C VAL A 411 -24.54 -10.33 13.72
N SER A 412 -25.46 -11.27 13.97
CA SER A 412 -25.49 -12.58 13.28
C SER A 412 -26.85 -12.82 12.63
N LEU A 413 -26.82 -13.24 11.38
CA LEU A 413 -27.98 -13.80 10.68
C LEU A 413 -28.18 -15.26 11.06
N SER A 414 -29.38 -15.79 10.77
CA SER A 414 -29.61 -17.24 10.79
C SER A 414 -28.86 -17.90 9.63
N ALA A 415 -28.57 -19.21 9.75
CA ALA A 415 -27.89 -19.96 8.69
C ALA A 415 -28.73 -19.98 7.40
N ASP A 416 -30.05 -20.15 7.52
CA ASP A 416 -30.97 -20.14 6.38
C ASP A 416 -30.99 -18.77 5.69
N THR A 417 -31.06 -17.68 6.46
CA THR A 417 -31.00 -16.32 5.91
C THR A 417 -29.67 -16.06 5.19
N GLN A 418 -28.53 -16.50 5.76
CA GLN A 418 -27.23 -16.37 5.10
C GLN A 418 -27.20 -17.11 3.76
N LYS A 419 -27.68 -18.37 3.76
CA LYS A 419 -27.78 -19.19 2.55
C LYS A 419 -28.67 -18.51 1.51
N ASP A 420 -29.87 -18.09 1.90
CA ASP A 420 -30.87 -17.48 1.01
C ASP A 420 -30.36 -16.16 0.42
N VAL A 421 -29.72 -15.29 1.21
CA VAL A 421 -29.13 -14.03 0.72
C VAL A 421 -28.07 -14.29 -0.34
N VAL A 422 -27.14 -15.23 -0.09
CA VAL A 422 -26.08 -15.57 -1.07
C VAL A 422 -26.70 -16.14 -2.36
N VAL A 423 -27.69 -17.03 -2.23
CA VAL A 423 -28.41 -17.61 -3.35
C VAL A 423 -29.14 -16.54 -4.16
N GLU A 424 -29.86 -15.62 -3.51
CA GLU A 424 -30.62 -14.56 -4.16
C GLU A 424 -29.70 -13.55 -4.87
N ILE A 425 -28.56 -13.20 -4.29
CA ILE A 425 -27.53 -12.36 -4.93
C ILE A 425 -27.02 -13.06 -6.21
N CYS A 426 -26.60 -14.33 -6.10
CA CYS A 426 -26.07 -15.09 -7.23
C CYS A 426 -27.12 -15.25 -8.35
N ARG A 427 -28.36 -15.62 -8.00
CA ARG A 427 -29.49 -15.72 -8.94
C ARG A 427 -29.77 -14.39 -9.62
N SER A 428 -29.74 -13.28 -8.89
CA SER A 428 -30.00 -11.95 -9.44
C SER A 428 -28.96 -11.56 -10.49
N ILE A 429 -27.67 -11.76 -10.20
CA ILE A 429 -26.59 -11.47 -11.15
C ILE A 429 -26.57 -12.46 -12.32
N ALA A 430 -26.90 -13.73 -12.08
CA ALA A 430 -26.93 -14.75 -13.12
C ALA A 430 -27.96 -14.45 -14.23
N ARG A 431 -28.98 -13.63 -13.97
CA ARG A 431 -29.95 -13.18 -15.00
C ARG A 431 -29.27 -12.46 -16.17
N TYR A 432 -28.12 -11.84 -15.94
CA TYR A 432 -27.41 -11.06 -16.94
C TYR A 432 -26.34 -11.85 -17.71
N GLY A 433 -26.11 -13.13 -17.38
CA GLY A 433 -25.17 -13.97 -18.12
C GLY A 433 -24.28 -14.86 -17.26
N PRO A 434 -23.59 -14.34 -16.22
CA PRO A 434 -22.61 -15.11 -15.46
C PRO A 434 -23.16 -16.40 -14.87
N ARG A 435 -22.30 -17.43 -14.84
CA ARG A 435 -22.61 -18.74 -14.25
C ARG A 435 -21.54 -19.23 -13.27
N ARG A 436 -20.43 -18.50 -13.12
CA ARG A 436 -19.33 -18.82 -12.22
C ARG A 436 -19.27 -17.78 -11.11
N PHE A 437 -19.46 -18.24 -9.88
CA PHE A 437 -19.47 -17.40 -8.70
C PHE A 437 -18.42 -17.88 -7.70
N TYR A 438 -17.75 -16.94 -7.06
CA TYR A 438 -16.81 -17.22 -5.98
C TYR A 438 -17.17 -16.36 -4.77
N VAL A 439 -17.45 -16.97 -3.62
CA VAL A 439 -17.63 -16.21 -2.37
C VAL A 439 -16.28 -16.14 -1.66
N LEU A 440 -15.73 -14.94 -1.55
CA LEU A 440 -14.53 -14.71 -0.76
C LEU A 440 -14.94 -14.68 0.70
N ASN A 441 -14.68 -15.80 1.39
CA ASN A 441 -15.25 -16.09 2.69
C ASN A 441 -14.19 -15.99 3.79
N THR A 442 -14.39 -15.10 4.75
CA THR A 442 -13.46 -14.90 5.88
C THR A 442 -13.86 -15.68 7.13
N GLY A 443 -15.02 -16.35 7.15
CA GLY A 443 -15.61 -16.96 8.35
C GLY A 443 -15.72 -18.48 8.32
N VAL A 444 -15.41 -19.14 9.43
CA VAL A 444 -15.61 -20.60 9.57
C VAL A 444 -17.10 -20.94 9.69
N SER A 445 -17.85 -20.16 10.49
CA SER A 445 -19.29 -20.41 10.72
C SER A 445 -20.15 -20.26 9.46
N THR A 446 -19.66 -19.56 8.44
CA THR A 446 -20.34 -19.36 7.16
C THR A 446 -20.14 -20.53 6.19
N VAL A 447 -19.25 -21.48 6.46
CA VAL A 447 -19.00 -22.63 5.58
C VAL A 447 -20.26 -23.49 5.35
N PRO A 448 -20.99 -23.97 6.39
CA PRO A 448 -22.20 -24.77 6.17
C PRO A 448 -23.29 -24.08 5.33
N PRO A 449 -23.69 -22.81 5.58
CA PRO A 449 -24.68 -22.15 4.73
C PRO A 449 -24.14 -21.89 3.31
N LEU A 450 -22.84 -21.65 3.11
CA LEU A 450 -22.24 -21.53 1.78
C LEU A 450 -22.23 -22.87 1.01
N GLN A 451 -21.99 -24.00 1.69
CA GLN A 451 -22.12 -25.33 1.09
C GLN A 451 -23.56 -25.61 0.63
N ALA A 452 -24.54 -25.28 1.48
CA ALA A 452 -25.96 -25.41 1.12
C ALA A 452 -26.33 -24.50 -0.07
N ALA A 453 -25.84 -23.26 -0.09
CA ALA A 453 -26.04 -22.33 -1.20
C ALA A 453 -25.41 -22.85 -2.51
N ALA A 454 -24.18 -23.39 -2.45
CA ALA A 454 -23.51 -23.98 -3.61
C ALA A 454 -24.29 -25.16 -4.19
N ALA A 455 -24.77 -26.07 -3.32
CA ALA A 455 -25.57 -27.22 -3.73
C ALA A 455 -26.92 -26.81 -4.34
N GLU A 456 -27.53 -25.74 -3.81
CA GLU A 456 -28.78 -25.19 -4.35
C GLU A 456 -28.56 -24.57 -5.75
N LEU A 457 -27.58 -23.67 -5.89
CA LEU A 457 -27.23 -23.01 -7.15
C LEU A 457 -26.77 -23.99 -8.23
N ALA A 458 -26.07 -25.07 -7.85
CA ALA A 458 -25.62 -26.11 -8.78
C ALA A 458 -26.78 -26.79 -9.51
N ARG A 459 -27.96 -26.94 -8.86
CA ARG A 459 -29.17 -27.49 -9.48
C ARG A 459 -29.74 -26.59 -10.59
N GLU A 460 -29.33 -25.33 -10.63
CA GLU A 460 -29.70 -24.32 -11.63
C GLU A 460 -28.60 -24.08 -12.68
N GLY A 461 -27.50 -24.86 -12.64
CA GLY A 461 -26.37 -24.66 -13.53
C GLY A 461 -25.49 -23.46 -13.17
N ILE A 462 -25.61 -22.95 -11.95
CA ILE A 462 -24.73 -21.91 -11.41
C ILE A 462 -23.65 -22.60 -10.58
N LEU A 463 -22.39 -22.45 -11.00
CA LEU A 463 -21.23 -23.00 -10.30
C LEU A 463 -20.72 -21.98 -9.29
N MET A 464 -20.96 -22.24 -8.00
CA MET A 464 -20.42 -21.43 -6.90
C MET A 464 -19.32 -22.20 -6.15
N ARG A 465 -18.18 -21.55 -5.93
CA ARG A 465 -17.14 -21.98 -4.96
C ARG A 465 -16.97 -20.89 -3.90
N PHE A 466 -16.22 -21.19 -2.84
CA PHE A 466 -15.92 -20.23 -1.81
C PHE A 466 -14.61 -20.58 -1.11
N THR A 467 -13.99 -19.58 -0.49
CA THR A 467 -12.76 -19.75 0.29
C THR A 467 -13.04 -20.62 1.52
N ASP A 468 -12.26 -21.67 1.73
CA ASP A 468 -12.20 -22.37 3.02
C ASP A 468 -11.15 -21.68 3.91
N PRO A 469 -11.57 -20.90 4.93
CA PRO A 469 -10.64 -20.14 5.75
C PRO A 469 -9.73 -21.02 6.61
N LEU A 470 -10.01 -22.32 6.76
CA LEU A 470 -9.14 -23.25 7.48
C LEU A 470 -8.06 -23.89 6.58
N ALA A 471 -8.24 -23.80 5.26
CA ALA A 471 -7.32 -24.40 4.29
C ALA A 471 -6.46 -23.35 3.59
N ALA A 472 -7.03 -22.19 3.27
CA ALA A 472 -6.32 -21.09 2.63
C ALA A 472 -5.21 -20.56 3.57
N GLY A 473 -3.97 -20.49 3.08
CA GLY A 473 -2.84 -20.00 3.89
C GLY A 473 -2.35 -20.94 5.00
N LYS A 474 -2.97 -22.11 5.22
CA LYS A 474 -2.69 -22.99 6.37
C LYS A 474 -1.22 -23.39 6.52
N ALA A 475 -0.53 -23.68 5.42
CA ALA A 475 0.90 -24.02 5.47
C ALA A 475 1.77 -22.84 5.95
N ALA A 476 1.40 -21.61 5.59
CA ALA A 476 2.09 -20.41 6.06
C ALA A 476 1.77 -20.13 7.53
N GLU A 477 0.51 -20.32 7.95
CA GLU A 477 0.14 -20.25 9.36
C GLU A 477 0.95 -21.22 10.23
N ASP A 478 1.01 -22.49 9.84
CA ASP A 478 1.73 -23.52 10.59
C ASP A 478 3.23 -23.22 10.70
N ALA A 479 3.80 -22.61 9.66
CA ALA A 479 5.21 -22.25 9.64
C ALA A 479 5.57 -21.10 10.59
N VAL A 480 4.60 -20.26 10.99
CA VAL A 480 4.88 -19.04 11.78
C VAL A 480 4.22 -19.01 13.16
N ARG A 481 3.24 -19.89 13.39
CA ARG A 481 2.46 -19.99 14.64
C ARG A 481 3.35 -20.31 15.83
N GLN A 482 3.11 -19.60 16.93
CA GLN A 482 3.79 -19.82 18.21
C GLN A 482 2.80 -20.16 19.34
N GLN A 483 1.56 -19.66 19.25
CA GLN A 483 0.51 -19.98 20.20
C GLN A 483 0.23 -21.49 20.20
N LYS A 484 -0.02 -22.03 21.40
CA LYS A 484 -0.27 -23.46 21.62
C LYS A 484 -1.72 -23.86 21.37
N TRP A 485 -2.64 -22.90 21.46
CA TRP A 485 -4.07 -23.03 21.22
C TRP A 485 -4.58 -21.75 20.59
N GLY A 486 -5.82 -21.78 20.09
CA GLY A 486 -6.51 -20.62 19.57
C GLY A 486 -6.80 -20.70 18.07
N THR A 487 -7.85 -20.00 17.68
CA THR A 487 -8.34 -19.89 16.29
C THR A 487 -9.12 -18.58 16.03
N HIS A 488 -9.26 -17.68 17.00
CA HIS A 488 -10.11 -16.48 16.86
C HIS A 488 -9.56 -15.30 17.66
N ALA A 489 -9.46 -14.14 17.01
CA ALA A 489 -8.83 -12.92 17.51
C ALA A 489 -7.42 -13.18 18.08
N ASP A 490 -6.73 -14.14 17.47
CA ASP A 490 -5.56 -14.80 18.02
C ASP A 490 -4.27 -14.24 17.41
N GLU A 491 -3.13 -14.92 17.62
CA GLU A 491 -1.84 -14.54 17.03
C GLU A 491 -1.93 -14.30 15.53
N LEU A 492 -2.57 -15.20 14.80
CA LEU A 492 -2.52 -15.26 13.34
C LEU A 492 -3.45 -14.22 12.73
N GLU A 493 -4.70 -14.18 13.19
CA GLU A 493 -5.67 -13.19 12.71
C GLU A 493 -5.22 -11.76 13.03
N THR A 494 -4.72 -11.54 14.26
CA THR A 494 -4.18 -10.23 14.65
C THR A 494 -2.97 -9.85 13.80
N SER A 495 -2.11 -10.82 13.47
CA SER A 495 -0.95 -10.58 12.60
C SER A 495 -1.40 -10.13 11.20
N MET A 496 -2.40 -10.78 10.61
CA MET A 496 -2.94 -10.38 9.30
C MET A 496 -3.43 -8.93 9.30
N ILE A 497 -4.11 -8.49 10.37
CA ILE A 497 -4.57 -7.10 10.46
C ILE A 497 -3.42 -6.13 10.71
N LEU A 498 -2.41 -6.50 11.50
CA LEU A 498 -1.20 -5.70 11.64
C LEU A 498 -0.53 -5.46 10.29
N TYR A 499 -0.54 -6.46 9.41
CA TYR A 499 -0.06 -6.33 8.04
C TYR A 499 -0.94 -5.40 7.18
N MET A 500 -2.24 -5.68 7.12
CA MET A 500 -3.18 -5.00 6.22
C MET A 500 -3.51 -3.56 6.65
N LYS A 501 -3.74 -3.36 7.96
CA LYS A 501 -4.23 -2.10 8.53
C LYS A 501 -3.79 -1.95 10.00
N PRO A 502 -2.50 -1.72 10.26
CA PRO A 502 -1.97 -1.67 11.63
C PRO A 502 -2.68 -0.66 12.54
N SER A 503 -3.20 0.45 11.98
CA SER A 503 -3.98 1.45 12.70
C SER A 503 -5.32 0.94 13.26
N ALA A 504 -5.82 -0.20 12.77
CA ALA A 504 -7.02 -0.86 13.29
C ALA A 504 -6.73 -1.80 14.48
N VAL A 505 -5.45 -2.02 14.84
CA VAL A 505 -5.04 -2.91 15.93
C VAL A 505 -4.61 -2.11 17.15
N ARG A 506 -5.26 -2.37 18.28
CA ARG A 506 -4.95 -1.82 19.59
C ARG A 506 -4.14 -2.82 20.40
N MET A 507 -2.89 -3.03 20.01
CA MET A 507 -1.99 -4.01 20.67
C MET A 507 -1.79 -3.75 22.17
N ASP A 508 -1.99 -2.51 22.64
CA ASP A 508 -2.03 -2.16 24.07
C ASP A 508 -3.17 -2.87 24.84
N ARG A 509 -4.14 -3.41 24.12
CA ARG A 509 -5.30 -4.14 24.65
C ARG A 509 -5.26 -5.64 24.35
N ALA A 510 -4.27 -6.13 23.61
CA ALA A 510 -4.18 -7.54 23.26
C ALA A 510 -3.97 -8.39 24.52
N VAL A 511 -4.80 -9.42 24.70
CA VAL A 511 -4.75 -10.31 25.86
C VAL A 511 -4.91 -11.76 25.40
N ALA A 512 -4.09 -12.66 25.92
CA ALA A 512 -4.27 -14.09 25.74
C ALA A 512 -5.48 -14.57 26.54
N ASP A 513 -6.35 -15.37 25.94
CA ASP A 513 -7.57 -15.88 26.59
C ASP A 513 -8.01 -17.21 25.96
N GLY A 514 -8.95 -17.90 26.62
CA GLY A 514 -9.60 -19.09 26.09
C GLY A 514 -8.76 -20.39 26.16
N GLU A 515 -7.72 -20.46 27.00
CA GLU A 515 -6.86 -21.66 27.13
C GLU A 515 -7.64 -22.92 27.54
N ARG A 516 -8.74 -22.77 28.29
CA ARG A 516 -9.57 -23.89 28.75
C ARG A 516 -10.69 -24.19 27.75
N VAL A 517 -10.35 -24.94 26.71
CA VAL A 517 -11.27 -25.31 25.62
C VAL A 517 -12.40 -26.22 26.10
N ARG A 518 -13.63 -25.87 25.74
CA ARG A 518 -14.81 -26.72 25.83
C ARG A 518 -15.53 -26.74 24.49
N PRO A 519 -16.25 -27.82 24.13
CA PRO A 519 -17.10 -27.81 22.95
C PRO A 519 -18.13 -26.67 23.01
N GLY A 520 -18.42 -26.04 21.88
CA GLY A 520 -19.41 -24.98 21.78
C GLY A 520 -18.84 -23.56 21.66
N PRO A 521 -19.72 -22.54 21.58
CA PRO A 521 -19.34 -21.15 21.34
C PRO A 521 -18.60 -20.53 22.54
N LEU A 522 -18.03 -19.33 22.31
CA LEU A 522 -17.44 -18.55 23.39
C LEU A 522 -18.52 -17.98 24.30
N THR A 523 -18.20 -17.83 25.60
CA THR A 523 -19.09 -17.23 26.58
C THR A 523 -18.38 -16.29 27.54
N ARG A 524 -19.07 -15.22 27.92
CA ARG A 524 -18.63 -14.27 28.95
C ARG A 524 -19.10 -14.65 30.35
N ASP A 525 -19.97 -15.66 30.47
CA ASP A 525 -20.47 -16.12 31.76
C ASP A 525 -19.67 -17.33 32.24
N ARG A 526 -18.86 -17.13 33.28
CA ARG A 526 -18.03 -18.19 33.87
C ARG A 526 -18.84 -19.36 34.45
N ARG A 527 -20.14 -19.17 34.68
CA ARG A 527 -21.05 -20.21 35.19
C ARG A 527 -21.51 -21.17 34.09
N ARG A 528 -21.38 -20.80 32.82
CA ARG A 528 -21.73 -21.63 31.66
C ARG A 528 -20.60 -22.63 31.37
N THR A 529 -20.81 -23.88 31.77
CA THR A 529 -19.82 -24.95 31.63
C THR A 529 -20.00 -25.77 30.34
N ASP A 530 -21.04 -25.47 29.55
CA ASP A 530 -21.37 -26.03 28.24
C ASP A 530 -20.68 -25.30 27.06
N ARG A 531 -19.79 -24.34 27.36
CA ARG A 531 -19.19 -23.38 26.42
C ARG A 531 -17.76 -23.04 26.82
N THR A 532 -16.96 -22.53 25.88
CA THR A 532 -15.60 -22.06 26.19
C THR A 532 -15.67 -20.67 26.84
N TYR A 533 -15.22 -20.55 28.07
CA TYR A 533 -15.19 -19.27 28.77
C TYR A 533 -14.07 -18.38 28.21
N SER A 534 -14.44 -17.22 27.68
CA SER A 534 -13.53 -16.17 27.21
C SER A 534 -14.17 -14.80 27.51
N PRO A 535 -13.88 -14.15 28.64
CA PRO A 535 -14.45 -12.85 28.96
C PRO A 535 -13.99 -11.74 28.00
N SER A 536 -12.79 -11.88 27.40
CA SER A 536 -12.28 -10.95 26.39
C SER A 536 -12.90 -11.19 25.00
N GLY A 537 -13.32 -12.43 24.72
CA GLY A 537 -13.75 -12.89 23.41
C GLY A 537 -12.61 -13.40 22.52
N VAL A 538 -11.35 -13.24 22.97
CA VAL A 538 -10.19 -13.88 22.35
C VAL A 538 -10.20 -15.40 22.59
N PHE A 539 -9.80 -16.16 21.58
CA PHE A 539 -9.48 -17.57 21.71
C PHE A 539 -8.11 -17.82 21.09
N GLY A 540 -7.05 -17.67 21.90
CA GLY A 540 -5.65 -17.75 21.49
C GLY A 540 -4.78 -16.70 22.19
N ASP A 541 -3.63 -16.38 21.60
CA ASP A 541 -2.68 -15.40 22.14
C ASP A 541 -2.29 -14.32 21.11
N PRO A 542 -3.06 -13.23 20.99
CA PRO A 542 -2.74 -12.14 20.09
C PRO A 542 -1.49 -11.35 20.49
N THR A 543 -0.94 -11.54 21.70
CA THR A 543 0.27 -10.80 22.11
C THR A 543 1.51 -11.25 21.33
N LEU A 544 1.46 -12.43 20.72
CA LEU A 544 2.49 -12.99 19.86
C LEU A 544 2.40 -12.49 18.40
N ALA A 545 1.37 -11.71 18.07
CA ALA A 545 1.13 -11.25 16.72
C ALA A 545 2.22 -10.28 16.23
N THR A 546 2.62 -10.43 14.97
CA THR A 546 3.58 -9.52 14.33
C THR A 546 3.19 -9.23 12.89
N TRP A 547 3.61 -8.07 12.39
CA TRP A 547 3.40 -7.69 10.99
C TRP A 547 3.96 -8.75 10.00
N GLN A 548 5.16 -9.29 10.27
CA GLN A 548 5.83 -10.25 9.37
C GLN A 548 5.09 -11.59 9.27
N LYS A 549 4.45 -12.03 10.38
CA LYS A 549 3.57 -13.21 10.34
C LYS A 549 2.37 -12.91 9.46
N GLY A 550 1.80 -11.71 9.61
CA GLY A 550 0.66 -11.23 8.84
C GLY A 550 0.91 -11.21 7.36
N GLU A 551 2.05 -10.66 6.92
CA GLU A 551 2.48 -10.64 5.53
C GLU A 551 2.52 -12.06 4.96
N LYS A 552 3.26 -12.97 5.60
CA LYS A 552 3.42 -14.34 5.12
C LYS A 552 2.09 -15.09 4.99
N ILE A 553 1.22 -14.96 5.99
CA ILE A 553 -0.09 -15.62 5.99
C ILE A 553 -0.99 -15.01 4.92
N THR A 554 -1.10 -13.68 4.90
CA THR A 554 -1.99 -12.94 3.99
C THR A 554 -1.61 -13.17 2.53
N GLU A 555 -0.32 -13.06 2.19
CA GLU A 555 0.14 -13.28 0.81
C GLU A 555 -0.06 -14.72 0.35
N ALA A 556 0.13 -15.70 1.25
CA ALA A 556 -0.16 -17.10 0.95
C ALA A 556 -1.67 -17.36 0.76
N THR A 557 -2.52 -16.74 1.58
CA THR A 557 -3.98 -16.82 1.46
C THR A 557 -4.46 -16.21 0.14
N VAL A 558 -4.00 -15.00 -0.21
CA VAL A 558 -4.33 -14.36 -1.49
C VAL A 558 -3.87 -15.22 -2.66
N ALA A 559 -2.65 -15.77 -2.61
CA ALA A 559 -2.15 -16.66 -3.68
C ALA A 559 -3.02 -17.93 -3.83
N ALA A 560 -3.49 -18.52 -2.72
CA ALA A 560 -4.38 -19.67 -2.75
C ALA A 560 -5.74 -19.32 -3.38
N ILE A 561 -6.35 -18.20 -2.97
CA ILE A 561 -7.63 -17.72 -3.51
C ILE A 561 -7.51 -17.45 -5.02
N LEU A 562 -6.43 -16.81 -5.48
CA LEU A 562 -6.20 -16.56 -6.90
C LEU A 562 -6.13 -17.87 -7.70
N LYS A 563 -5.47 -18.89 -7.17
CA LYS A 563 -5.41 -20.23 -7.79
C LYS A 563 -6.79 -20.89 -7.86
N GLU A 564 -7.63 -20.72 -6.84
CA GLU A 564 -9.00 -21.24 -6.86
C GLU A 564 -9.88 -20.53 -7.88
N ILE A 565 -9.72 -19.22 -8.04
CA ILE A 565 -10.40 -18.43 -9.07
C ILE A 565 -9.99 -18.88 -10.47
N ASP A 566 -8.69 -19.10 -10.71
CA ASP A 566 -8.19 -19.61 -11.98
C ASP A 566 -8.77 -21.00 -12.28
N ALA A 567 -8.82 -21.88 -11.28
CA ALA A 567 -9.43 -23.19 -11.42
C ALA A 567 -10.95 -23.11 -11.67
N LEU A 568 -11.65 -22.17 -11.04
CA LEU A 568 -13.08 -21.94 -11.27
C LEU A 568 -13.34 -21.43 -12.69
N ALA A 569 -12.55 -20.46 -13.16
CA ALA A 569 -12.64 -19.92 -14.52
C ALA A 569 -12.45 -21.02 -15.57
N ALA A 570 -11.48 -21.92 -15.35
CA ALA A 570 -11.19 -23.04 -16.24
C ALA A 570 -12.22 -24.20 -16.14
N THR A 571 -13.08 -24.23 -15.13
CA THR A 571 -14.04 -25.33 -14.95
C THR A 571 -15.10 -25.27 -16.06
N PRO A 572 -15.32 -26.35 -16.82
CA PRO A 572 -16.38 -26.42 -17.82
C PRO A 572 -17.75 -26.29 -17.15
N LEU A 573 -18.61 -25.44 -17.70
CA LEU A 573 -20.01 -25.37 -17.29
C LEU A 573 -20.77 -26.52 -17.94
N VAL A 574 -21.62 -27.19 -17.17
CA VAL A 574 -22.55 -28.19 -17.70
C VAL A 574 -23.58 -27.44 -18.56
N ARG A 575 -23.46 -27.54 -19.88
CA ARG A 575 -24.45 -26.99 -20.81
C ARG A 575 -25.77 -27.76 -20.60
N ARG A 576 -26.84 -27.05 -20.28
CA ARG A 576 -28.21 -27.56 -20.40
C ARG A 576 -28.75 -27.25 -21.78
#